data_AF-A0A2S6PJX7-F1
#
_entry.id   AF-A0A2S6PJX7-F1
#
_cell.length_a   1.000
_cell.length_b   1.000
_cell.length_c   1.000
_cell.angle_alpha   90.00
_cell.angle_beta   90.00
_cell.angle_gamma   90.00
#
_symmetry.space_group_name_H-M   'P 1'
#
loop_
_entity.id
_entity.type
_entity.pdbx_description
1 polymer ?
#
loop_
_entity_poly.entity_id
_entity_poly.type
_entity_poly.pdbx_seq_one_letter_code
_entity_poly.pdbx_strand_id
1 'polypeptide(L)'
;MPHTSHPDEDDLEAIPRPHPVFHVEQALLGALLLEPQRLHEVNGIGPDAFSTAAHRALFAAIRSLPPPDPVEHAKNAKWLDTVLTTAREEARGLSAPYLHSLVQICPLARHAPAYARMVEAEHCRRRLAAASQRLTHTAADTSLPERVAATLEEADAVVTVVDDIAARFPPHPGSLPRTAAPAPVPTVDEEASDDERLLLATVTANPSGIEQMRWLTPGDFAHPLHAGLWQCLTALDRRGTPIDPVTVLWEAQHRGLLHPQADPRELLGLLSGSFGSPEHWGERVVQRSVLTAADHAGRTIEAFTDDATSTPYQLVVGSRRALADLSAVRTRWRHATSPSPQPADRTPRARATRAAGVPRAGPPQTTAPSATRSPR
;
A
#
# COMPACT_ATOMS: atom_id res chain seq x y z
N MET A 1 -11.86 -36.11 48.12
CA MET A 1 -11.22 -36.83 47.01
C MET A 1 -11.73 -36.21 45.72
N PRO A 2 -10.93 -35.35 45.07
CA PRO A 2 -11.37 -34.66 43.86
C PRO A 2 -11.33 -35.61 42.67
N HIS A 3 -12.33 -35.50 41.80
CA HIS A 3 -12.41 -36.21 40.54
C HIS A 3 -11.30 -35.70 39.61
N THR A 4 -10.39 -36.59 39.24
CA THR A 4 -9.47 -36.38 38.12
C THR A 4 -10.27 -36.51 36.83
N SER A 5 -10.63 -35.37 36.24
CA SER A 5 -11.09 -35.29 34.86
C SER A 5 -9.98 -35.81 33.94
N HIS A 6 -10.32 -36.85 33.19
CA HIS A 6 -9.53 -37.34 32.05
C HIS A 6 -9.18 -36.16 31.14
N PRO A 7 -7.92 -36.00 30.71
CA PRO A 7 -7.61 -35.05 29.65
C PRO A 7 -8.25 -35.56 28.36
N ASP A 8 -9.03 -34.67 27.74
CA ASP A 8 -9.75 -34.89 26.49
C ASP A 8 -8.82 -35.47 25.41
N GLU A 9 -9.23 -36.60 24.84
CA GLU A 9 -8.62 -37.28 23.69
C GLU A 9 -8.93 -36.59 22.34
N ASP A 10 -9.23 -35.28 22.31
CA ASP A 10 -9.84 -34.63 21.13
C ASP A 10 -9.02 -33.46 20.53
N ASP A 11 -7.71 -33.39 20.82
CA ASP A 11 -6.76 -32.47 20.16
C ASP A 11 -5.91 -33.18 19.10
N LEU A 12 -6.53 -34.07 18.30
CA LEU A 12 -5.98 -34.40 16.98
C LEU A 12 -6.18 -33.17 16.09
N GLU A 13 -5.16 -32.31 16.02
CA GLU A 13 -4.96 -31.21 15.07
C GLU A 13 -6.01 -31.24 13.94
N ALA A 14 -7.11 -30.50 14.14
CA ALA A 14 -8.19 -30.44 13.17
C ALA A 14 -7.61 -29.90 11.86
N ILE A 15 -7.36 -30.80 10.90
CA ILE A 15 -6.89 -30.46 9.57
C ILE A 15 -7.81 -29.34 9.06
N PRO A 16 -7.28 -28.14 8.76
CA PRO A 16 -8.10 -27.01 8.37
C PRO A 16 -9.04 -27.43 7.25
N ARG A 17 -10.35 -27.17 7.41
CA ARG A 17 -11.33 -27.54 6.38
C ARG A 17 -10.90 -26.89 5.06
N PRO A 18 -10.91 -27.63 3.93
CA PRO A 18 -10.46 -27.09 2.66
C PRO A 18 -11.31 -25.86 2.29
N HIS A 19 -10.62 -24.75 1.98
CA HIS A 19 -11.26 -23.52 1.53
C HIS A 19 -12.06 -23.79 0.23
N PRO A 20 -13.18 -23.09 -0.05
CA PRO A 20 -14.00 -23.34 -1.23
C PRO A 20 -13.24 -23.41 -2.56
N VAL A 21 -12.15 -22.64 -2.69
CA VAL A 21 -11.27 -22.67 -3.87
C VAL A 21 -10.70 -24.06 -4.15
N PHE A 22 -10.43 -24.88 -3.12
CA PHE A 22 -9.90 -26.23 -3.30
C PHE A 22 -10.86 -27.08 -4.13
N HIS A 23 -12.16 -26.99 -3.87
CA HIS A 23 -13.18 -27.69 -4.65
C HIS A 23 -13.32 -27.13 -6.07
N VAL A 24 -13.13 -25.83 -6.25
CA VAL A 24 -13.09 -25.20 -7.57
C VAL A 24 -11.90 -25.72 -8.38
N GLU A 25 -10.71 -25.81 -7.77
CA GLU A 25 -9.52 -26.38 -8.40
C GLU A 25 -9.78 -27.84 -8.82
N GLN A 26 -10.40 -28.63 -7.95
CA GLN A 26 -10.78 -30.01 -8.27
C GLN A 26 -11.75 -30.09 -9.46
N ALA A 27 -12.77 -29.24 -9.48
CA ALA A 27 -13.75 -29.18 -10.57
C ALA A 27 -13.09 -28.75 -11.90
N LEU A 28 -12.18 -27.78 -11.87
CA LEU A 28 -11.42 -27.34 -13.04
C LEU A 28 -10.53 -28.45 -13.60
N LEU A 29 -9.74 -29.09 -12.74
CA LEU A 29 -8.87 -30.20 -13.17
C LEU A 29 -9.70 -31.37 -13.68
N GLY A 30 -10.80 -31.73 -13.00
CA GLY A 30 -11.73 -32.75 -13.47
C GLY A 30 -12.33 -32.43 -14.83
N ALA A 31 -12.73 -31.17 -15.07
CA ALA A 31 -13.22 -30.71 -16.36
C ALA A 31 -12.18 -30.88 -17.48
N LEU A 32 -10.93 -30.52 -17.21
CA LEU A 32 -9.84 -30.61 -18.19
C LEU A 32 -9.32 -32.04 -18.39
N LEU A 33 -9.45 -32.92 -17.39
CA LEU A 33 -9.17 -34.34 -17.54
C LEU A 33 -10.28 -35.05 -18.34
N LEU A 34 -11.54 -34.60 -18.20
CA LEU A 34 -12.69 -35.17 -18.91
C LEU A 34 -12.78 -34.67 -20.37
N GLU A 35 -12.66 -33.37 -20.59
CA GLU A 35 -12.71 -32.72 -21.91
C GLU A 35 -11.45 -31.86 -22.16
N PRO A 36 -10.28 -32.47 -22.45
CA PRO A 36 -9.00 -31.74 -22.57
C PRO A 36 -8.99 -30.63 -23.63
N GLN A 37 -9.84 -30.75 -24.65
CA GLN A 37 -9.99 -29.74 -25.69
C GLN A 37 -10.39 -28.38 -25.13
N ARG A 38 -11.12 -28.32 -24.01
CA ARG A 38 -11.57 -27.05 -23.39
C ARG A 38 -10.44 -26.21 -22.82
N LEU A 39 -9.21 -26.71 -22.80
CA LEU A 39 -8.07 -25.96 -22.32
C LEU A 39 -7.92 -24.59 -23.03
N HIS A 40 -8.29 -24.48 -24.31
CA HIS A 40 -8.25 -23.21 -25.05
C HIS A 40 -9.26 -22.15 -24.53
N GLU A 41 -10.31 -22.57 -23.83
CA GLU A 41 -11.31 -21.68 -23.22
C GLU A 41 -10.80 -21.14 -21.86
N VAL A 42 -9.80 -21.80 -21.27
CA VAL A 42 -9.19 -21.46 -19.98
C VAL A 42 -8.03 -20.48 -20.19
N ASN A 43 -8.29 -19.20 -19.92
CA ASN A 43 -7.34 -18.11 -20.12
C ASN A 43 -6.99 -17.44 -18.79
N GLY A 44 -5.78 -16.87 -18.70
CA GLY A 44 -5.36 -16.03 -17.56
C GLY A 44 -4.83 -16.76 -16.33
N ILE A 45 -4.79 -18.10 -16.35
CA ILE A 45 -4.24 -18.90 -15.24
C ILE A 45 -3.02 -19.73 -15.65
N GLY A 46 -1.98 -19.67 -14.81
CA GLY A 46 -0.81 -20.56 -14.86
C GLY A 46 -0.88 -21.66 -13.79
N PRO A 47 0.07 -22.61 -13.79
CA PRO A 47 0.17 -23.61 -12.73
C PRO A 47 0.26 -22.99 -11.33
N ASP A 48 0.92 -21.85 -11.17
CA ASP A 48 1.03 -21.08 -9.91
C ASP A 48 -0.31 -20.59 -9.34
N ALA A 49 -1.40 -20.65 -10.13
CA ALA A 49 -2.74 -20.33 -9.70
C ALA A 49 -3.34 -21.35 -8.73
N PHE A 50 -2.81 -22.57 -8.65
CA PHE A 50 -3.33 -23.63 -7.78
C PHE A 50 -2.65 -23.64 -6.41
N SER A 51 -3.44 -23.88 -5.37
CA SER A 51 -3.02 -23.86 -3.96
C SER A 51 -2.14 -25.05 -3.57
N THR A 52 -2.35 -26.23 -4.16
CA THR A 52 -1.60 -27.45 -3.82
C THR A 52 -0.57 -27.82 -4.89
N ALA A 53 0.59 -28.33 -4.48
CA ALA A 53 1.62 -28.79 -5.42
C ALA A 53 1.09 -29.86 -6.40
N ALA A 54 0.21 -30.75 -5.93
CA ALA A 54 -0.42 -31.77 -6.75
C ALA A 54 -1.30 -31.16 -7.88
N HIS A 55 -2.12 -30.16 -7.55
CA HIS A 55 -2.94 -29.47 -8.55
C HIS A 55 -2.10 -28.64 -9.53
N ARG A 56 -1.04 -27.98 -9.05
CA ARG A 56 -0.07 -27.27 -9.89
C ARG A 56 0.56 -28.21 -10.93
N ALA A 57 1.09 -29.34 -10.48
CA ALA A 57 1.72 -30.34 -11.34
C ALA A 57 0.74 -30.93 -12.37
N LEU A 58 -0.49 -31.23 -11.95
CA LEU A 58 -1.53 -31.71 -12.87
C LEU A 58 -1.88 -30.69 -13.95
N PHE A 59 -2.11 -29.43 -13.57
CA PHE A 59 -2.41 -28.39 -14.54
C PHE A 59 -1.23 -28.14 -15.49
N ALA A 60 0.00 -28.15 -14.99
CA ALA A 60 1.21 -28.05 -15.80
C ALA A 60 1.31 -29.19 -16.83
N ALA A 61 1.07 -30.43 -16.42
CA ALA A 61 1.06 -31.59 -17.30
C ALA A 61 -0.06 -31.52 -18.36
N ILE A 62 -1.27 -31.13 -17.96
CA ILE A 62 -2.40 -30.93 -18.90
C ILE A 62 -2.05 -29.86 -19.94
N ARG A 63 -1.35 -28.78 -19.54
CA ARG A 63 -0.95 -27.70 -20.44
C ARG A 63 0.21 -28.03 -21.37
N SER A 64 1.11 -28.92 -20.96
CA SER A 64 2.30 -29.27 -21.74
C SER A 64 2.04 -30.38 -22.77
N LEU A 65 1.07 -31.25 -22.50
CA LEU A 65 0.73 -32.37 -23.38
C LEU A 65 -0.22 -31.94 -24.51
N PRO A 66 -0.05 -32.50 -25.73
CA PRO A 66 -1.02 -32.27 -26.80
C PRO A 66 -2.38 -32.87 -26.40
N PRO A 67 -3.50 -32.19 -26.74
CA PRO A 67 -4.82 -32.72 -26.46
C PRO A 67 -5.03 -34.02 -27.25
N PRO A 68 -5.60 -35.07 -26.62
CA PRO A 68 -5.86 -36.34 -27.30
C PRO A 68 -7.04 -36.18 -28.26
N ASP A 69 -7.15 -37.11 -29.21
CA ASP A 69 -8.35 -37.24 -30.01
C ASP A 69 -9.57 -37.54 -29.11
N PRO A 70 -10.70 -36.79 -29.24
CA PRO A 70 -11.86 -36.96 -28.37
C PRO A 70 -12.43 -38.38 -28.34
N VAL A 71 -12.45 -39.04 -29.50
CA VAL A 71 -13.06 -40.36 -29.66
C VAL A 71 -12.19 -41.42 -28.99
N GLU A 72 -10.87 -41.28 -29.09
CA GLU A 72 -9.93 -42.18 -28.42
C GLU A 72 -9.88 -41.93 -26.90
N HIS A 73 -9.92 -40.68 -26.46
CA HIS A 73 -9.96 -40.31 -25.04
C HIS A 73 -11.21 -40.86 -24.33
N ALA A 74 -12.35 -40.92 -25.03
CA ALA A 74 -13.57 -41.51 -24.50
C ALA A 74 -13.49 -43.04 -24.31
N LYS A 75 -12.58 -43.72 -25.02
CA LYS A 75 -12.48 -45.19 -25.02
C LYS A 75 -11.38 -45.73 -24.12
N ASN A 76 -10.32 -44.96 -23.86
CA ASN A 76 -9.16 -45.44 -23.12
C ASN A 76 -8.51 -44.36 -22.25
N ALA A 77 -7.82 -44.78 -21.19
CA ALA A 77 -7.18 -43.89 -20.23
C ALA A 77 -5.71 -43.53 -20.57
N LYS A 78 -5.22 -43.84 -21.78
CA LYS A 78 -3.78 -43.68 -22.12
C LYS A 78 -3.29 -42.26 -21.91
N TRP A 79 -4.11 -41.27 -22.28
CA TRP A 79 -3.75 -39.87 -22.07
C TRP A 79 -3.73 -39.50 -20.58
N LEU A 80 -4.67 -40.01 -19.77
CA LEU A 80 -4.67 -39.82 -18.32
C LEU A 80 -3.43 -40.44 -17.66
N ASP A 81 -2.99 -41.62 -18.12
CA ASP A 81 -1.75 -42.26 -17.66
C ASP A 81 -0.51 -41.43 -18.01
N THR A 82 -0.52 -40.80 -19.19
CA THR A 82 0.55 -39.88 -19.63
C THR A 82 0.58 -38.64 -18.75
N VAL A 83 -0.58 -37.98 -18.53
CA VAL A 83 -0.71 -36.83 -17.61
C VAL A 83 -0.22 -37.18 -16.21
N LEU A 84 -0.63 -38.33 -15.68
CA LEU A 84 -0.22 -38.80 -14.35
C LEU A 84 1.30 -39.01 -14.28
N THR A 85 1.89 -39.62 -15.31
CA THR A 85 3.33 -39.87 -15.38
C THR A 85 4.11 -38.55 -15.38
N THR A 86 3.71 -37.61 -16.23
CA THR A 86 4.32 -36.27 -16.29
C THR A 86 4.14 -35.51 -14.97
N ALA A 87 2.93 -35.48 -14.40
CA ALA A 87 2.68 -34.74 -13.16
C ALA A 87 3.41 -35.34 -11.94
N ARG A 88 3.73 -36.64 -11.96
CA ARG A 88 4.49 -37.33 -10.90
C ARG A 88 5.96 -36.92 -10.83
N GLU A 89 6.51 -36.34 -11.90
CA GLU A 89 7.87 -35.79 -11.89
C GLU A 89 7.99 -34.68 -10.83
N GLU A 90 6.94 -33.86 -10.68
CA GLU A 90 6.86 -32.79 -9.68
C GLU A 90 6.12 -33.22 -8.38
N ALA A 91 5.09 -34.06 -8.49
CA ALA A 91 4.24 -34.45 -7.37
C ALA A 91 4.09 -35.98 -7.24
N ARG A 92 5.06 -36.63 -6.60
CA ARG A 92 5.15 -38.10 -6.46
C ARG A 92 3.93 -38.78 -5.83
N GLY A 93 3.16 -38.06 -5.00
CA GLY A 93 1.98 -38.58 -4.31
C GLY A 93 0.71 -38.73 -5.17
N LEU A 94 0.74 -38.27 -6.43
CA LEU A 94 -0.40 -38.39 -7.34
C LEU A 94 -0.70 -39.85 -7.68
N SER A 95 -1.99 -40.20 -7.73
CA SER A 95 -2.46 -41.57 -7.99
C SER A 95 -3.56 -41.58 -9.05
N ALA A 96 -3.65 -42.65 -9.84
CA ALA A 96 -4.73 -42.81 -10.82
C ALA A 96 -6.14 -42.75 -10.18
N PRO A 97 -6.38 -43.32 -8.98
CA PRO A 97 -7.65 -43.13 -8.28
C PRO A 97 -7.96 -41.66 -8.00
N TYR A 98 -6.95 -40.84 -7.67
CA TYR A 98 -7.18 -39.41 -7.45
C TYR A 98 -7.63 -38.68 -8.71
N LEU A 99 -7.00 -38.95 -9.86
CA LEU A 99 -7.45 -38.38 -11.14
C LEU A 99 -8.89 -38.78 -11.47
N HIS A 100 -9.25 -40.05 -11.23
CA HIS A 100 -10.63 -40.49 -11.39
C HIS A 100 -11.59 -39.73 -10.47
N SER A 101 -11.23 -39.55 -9.20
CA SER A 101 -12.01 -38.74 -8.26
C SER A 101 -12.20 -37.30 -8.74
N LEU A 102 -11.16 -36.65 -9.30
CA LEU A 102 -11.29 -35.31 -9.87
C LEU A 102 -12.32 -35.26 -11.00
N VAL A 103 -12.30 -36.25 -11.90
CA VAL A 103 -13.29 -36.37 -12.98
C VAL A 103 -14.71 -36.53 -12.41
N GLN A 104 -14.89 -37.33 -11.36
CA GLN A 104 -16.19 -37.52 -10.70
C GLN A 104 -16.69 -36.28 -9.93
N ILE A 105 -15.77 -35.49 -9.36
CA ILE A 105 -16.10 -34.26 -8.62
C ILE A 105 -16.57 -33.15 -9.57
N CYS A 106 -16.09 -33.14 -10.81
CA CYS A 106 -16.47 -32.13 -11.79
C CYS A 106 -17.98 -32.18 -12.11
N PRO A 107 -18.75 -31.15 -11.77
CA PRO A 107 -20.19 -31.18 -12.03
C PRO A 107 -20.49 -31.08 -13.53
N LEU A 108 -19.79 -30.17 -14.21
CA LEU A 108 -20.04 -29.79 -15.60
C LEU A 108 -18.74 -29.32 -16.25
N ALA A 109 -18.18 -30.11 -17.17
CA ALA A 109 -16.92 -29.77 -17.84
C ALA A 109 -17.00 -28.48 -18.67
N ARG A 110 -18.17 -28.19 -19.26
CA ARG A 110 -18.43 -26.93 -19.98
C ARG A 110 -18.29 -25.65 -19.16
N HIS A 111 -18.25 -25.75 -17.83
CA HIS A 111 -18.04 -24.60 -16.95
C HIS A 111 -16.56 -24.38 -16.61
N ALA A 112 -15.62 -25.07 -17.27
CA ALA A 112 -14.18 -24.87 -17.09
C ALA A 112 -13.75 -23.38 -17.10
N PRO A 113 -14.27 -22.50 -17.99
CA PRO A 113 -13.92 -21.08 -17.94
C PRO A 113 -14.35 -20.38 -16.64
N ALA A 114 -15.50 -20.76 -16.09
CA ALA A 114 -16.00 -20.19 -14.83
C ALA A 114 -15.16 -20.65 -13.63
N TYR A 115 -14.81 -21.95 -13.58
CA TYR A 115 -13.92 -22.47 -12.54
C TYR A 115 -12.52 -21.83 -12.63
N ALA A 116 -11.99 -21.65 -13.84
CA ALA A 116 -10.73 -20.95 -14.05
C ALA A 116 -10.75 -19.52 -13.51
N ARG A 117 -11.83 -18.77 -13.74
CA ARG A 117 -11.99 -17.40 -13.20
C ARG A 117 -12.05 -17.37 -11.67
N MET A 118 -12.66 -18.37 -11.04
CA MET A 118 -12.69 -18.50 -9.58
C MET A 118 -11.28 -18.82 -9.02
N VAL A 119 -10.52 -19.71 -9.67
CA VAL A 119 -9.13 -20.02 -9.29
C VAL A 119 -8.23 -18.80 -9.47
N GLU A 120 -8.40 -18.05 -10.57
CA GLU A 120 -7.67 -16.82 -10.85
C GLU A 120 -7.91 -15.74 -9.79
N ALA A 121 -9.17 -15.57 -9.37
CA ALA A 121 -9.54 -14.61 -8.33
C ALA A 121 -8.84 -14.92 -7.00
N GLU A 122 -8.80 -16.20 -6.60
CA GLU A 122 -8.07 -16.61 -5.40
C GLU A 122 -6.57 -16.45 -5.56
N HIS A 123 -6.00 -16.81 -6.72
CA HIS A 123 -4.58 -16.61 -6.98
C HIS A 123 -4.19 -15.11 -6.89
N CYS A 124 -5.04 -14.22 -7.39
CA CYS A 124 -4.87 -12.78 -7.24
C CYS A 124 -4.88 -12.34 -5.77
N ARG A 125 -5.82 -12.86 -4.97
CA ARG A 125 -5.87 -12.61 -3.52
C ARG A 125 -4.57 -13.05 -2.83
N ARG A 126 -4.08 -14.27 -3.11
CA ARG A 126 -2.81 -14.76 -2.54
C ARG A 126 -1.60 -13.94 -2.97
N ARG A 127 -1.54 -13.52 -4.25
CA ARG A 127 -0.46 -12.63 -4.74
C ARG A 127 -0.47 -11.29 -4.02
N LEU A 128 -1.64 -10.70 -3.82
CA LEU A 128 -1.79 -9.44 -3.11
C LEU A 128 -1.41 -9.57 -1.63
N ALA A 129 -1.87 -10.64 -0.97
CA ALA A 129 -1.52 -10.94 0.42
C ALA A 129 0.00 -11.13 0.61
N ALA A 130 0.65 -11.87 -0.29
CA ALA A 130 2.10 -12.04 -0.25
C ALA A 130 2.85 -10.72 -0.50
N ALA A 131 2.32 -9.83 -1.34
CA ALA A 131 2.93 -8.52 -1.59
C ALA A 131 2.75 -7.58 -0.39
N SER A 132 1.59 -7.57 0.26
CA SER A 132 1.37 -6.77 1.48
C SER A 132 2.21 -7.27 2.66
N GLN A 133 2.40 -8.59 2.79
CA GLN A 133 3.27 -9.17 3.82
C GLN A 133 4.73 -8.78 3.63
N ARG A 134 5.23 -8.71 2.39
CA ARG A 134 6.57 -8.18 2.13
C ARG A 134 6.66 -6.70 2.47
N LEU A 135 5.64 -5.91 2.14
CA LEU A 135 5.60 -4.49 2.49
C LEU A 135 5.67 -4.27 4.01
N THR A 136 4.87 -4.99 4.79
CA THR A 136 4.87 -4.90 6.26
C THR A 136 6.19 -5.39 6.85
N HIS A 137 6.71 -6.51 6.37
CA HIS A 137 7.99 -7.07 6.82
C HIS A 137 9.16 -6.11 6.56
N THR A 138 9.28 -5.57 5.34
CA THR A 138 10.34 -4.62 4.96
C THR A 138 10.24 -3.31 5.75
N ALA A 139 9.02 -2.82 6.01
CA ALA A 139 8.82 -1.62 6.83
C ALA A 139 9.27 -1.82 8.29
N ALA A 140 9.07 -3.02 8.83
CA ALA A 140 9.43 -3.38 10.21
C ALA A 140 10.92 -3.73 10.39
N ASP A 141 11.65 -4.09 9.33
CA ASP A 141 13.01 -4.59 9.41
C ASP A 141 14.06 -3.48 9.69
N THR A 142 14.13 -3.09 10.96
CA THR A 142 15.36 -3.09 11.78
C THR A 142 16.69 -2.92 11.05
N SER A 143 17.11 -4.01 10.44
CA SER A 143 18.47 -4.26 9.99
C SER A 143 18.75 -3.76 8.57
N LEU A 144 17.70 -3.41 7.80
CA LEU A 144 17.87 -3.03 6.39
C LEU A 144 18.59 -1.68 6.23
N PRO A 145 19.65 -1.63 5.42
CA PRO A 145 20.17 -0.36 4.93
C PRO A 145 19.11 0.30 4.03
N GLU A 146 19.00 1.62 4.09
CA GLU A 146 18.05 2.39 3.26
C GLU A 146 16.61 1.85 3.33
N ARG A 147 16.15 1.41 4.51
CA ARG A 147 14.84 0.77 4.74
C ARG A 147 13.67 1.47 4.05
N VAL A 148 13.66 2.81 4.02
CA VAL A 148 12.62 3.60 3.34
C VAL A 148 12.58 3.27 1.84
N ALA A 149 13.73 3.24 1.17
CA ALA A 149 13.81 2.96 -0.27
C ALA A 149 13.26 1.55 -0.58
N ALA A 150 13.72 0.53 0.16
CA ALA A 150 13.23 -0.84 0.03
C ALA A 150 11.72 -0.96 0.30
N THR A 151 11.21 -0.26 1.32
CA THR A 151 9.78 -0.23 1.64
C THR A 151 8.97 0.40 0.52
N LEU A 152 9.48 1.47 -0.09
CA LEU A 152 8.81 2.12 -1.21
C LEU A 152 8.82 1.26 -2.48
N GLU A 153 9.86 0.46 -2.70
CA GLU A 153 9.92 -0.52 -3.79
C GLU A 153 8.86 -1.63 -3.61
N GLU A 154 8.72 -2.18 -2.40
CA GLU A 154 7.66 -3.16 -2.12
C GLU A 154 6.26 -2.53 -2.30
N ALA A 155 6.07 -1.26 -1.93
CA ALA A 155 4.82 -0.56 -2.19
C ALA A 155 4.52 -0.43 -3.69
N ASP A 156 5.53 -0.22 -4.53
CA ASP A 156 5.37 -0.19 -6.00
C ASP A 156 5.05 -1.60 -6.56
N ALA A 157 5.62 -2.65 -5.96
CA ALA A 157 5.25 -4.03 -6.27
C ALA A 157 3.78 -4.32 -5.91
N VAL A 158 3.28 -3.82 -4.77
CA VAL A 158 1.85 -3.91 -4.41
C VAL A 158 0.98 -3.17 -5.42
N VAL A 159 1.34 -1.94 -5.82
CA VAL A 159 0.60 -1.17 -6.85
C VAL A 159 0.52 -1.97 -8.15
N THR A 160 1.62 -2.56 -8.59
CA THR A 160 1.68 -3.40 -9.80
C THR A 160 0.72 -4.59 -9.71
N VAL A 161 0.69 -5.29 -8.58
CA VAL A 161 -0.26 -6.39 -8.34
C VAL A 161 -1.70 -5.89 -8.38
N VAL A 162 -2.00 -4.76 -7.74
CA VAL A 162 -3.36 -4.18 -7.73
C VAL A 162 -3.82 -3.80 -9.14
N ASP A 163 -2.95 -3.22 -9.95
CA ASP A 163 -3.27 -2.84 -11.33
C ASP A 163 -3.45 -4.07 -12.23
N ASP A 164 -2.63 -5.11 -12.05
CA ASP A 164 -2.84 -6.40 -12.73
C ASP A 164 -4.19 -7.03 -12.40
N ILE A 165 -4.64 -6.92 -11.14
CA ILE A 165 -5.95 -7.45 -10.71
C ILE A 165 -7.06 -6.61 -11.34
N ALA A 166 -6.92 -5.28 -11.34
CA ALA A 166 -7.89 -4.37 -11.92
C ALA A 166 -8.08 -4.62 -13.43
N ALA A 167 -7.00 -4.92 -14.15
CA ALA A 167 -7.04 -5.25 -15.58
C ALA A 167 -7.77 -6.58 -15.86
N ARG A 168 -7.63 -7.57 -14.97
CA ARG A 168 -8.25 -8.90 -15.11
C ARG A 168 -9.71 -8.94 -14.64
N PHE A 169 -10.05 -8.14 -13.63
CA PHE A 169 -11.36 -8.11 -12.99
C PHE A 169 -11.95 -6.68 -13.04
N PRO A 170 -12.52 -6.26 -14.18
CA PRO A 170 -13.12 -4.94 -14.32
C PRO A 170 -14.28 -4.73 -13.32
N PRO A 171 -14.66 -3.47 -13.04
CA PRO A 171 -15.82 -3.18 -12.19
C PRO A 171 -17.11 -3.76 -12.77
N HIS A 172 -17.91 -4.40 -11.91
CA HIS A 172 -19.24 -4.89 -12.26
C HIS A 172 -20.29 -4.23 -11.34
N PRO A 173 -21.52 -3.97 -11.83
CA PRO A 173 -22.60 -3.42 -11.01
C PRO A 173 -22.86 -4.28 -9.77
N GLY A 174 -23.07 -3.63 -8.62
CA GLY A 174 -23.43 -4.31 -7.36
C GLY A 174 -22.25 -4.65 -6.43
N SER A 175 -20.99 -4.47 -6.87
CA SER A 175 -19.84 -4.58 -5.96
C SER A 175 -19.66 -3.28 -5.19
N LEU A 176 -20.36 -3.14 -4.06
CA LEU A 176 -20.18 -1.98 -3.19
C LEU A 176 -18.81 -2.02 -2.50
N PRO A 177 -18.15 -0.86 -2.27
CA PRO A 177 -16.94 -0.81 -1.47
C PRO A 177 -17.17 -1.40 -0.08
N ARG A 178 -16.16 -2.09 0.46
CA ARG A 178 -16.17 -2.56 1.84
C ARG A 178 -15.12 -1.84 2.66
N THR A 179 -15.40 -1.77 3.96
CA THR A 179 -14.43 -1.33 4.96
C THR A 179 -13.79 -2.57 5.55
N ALA A 180 -12.46 -2.66 5.49
CA ALA A 180 -11.72 -3.72 6.16
C ALA A 180 -11.94 -3.66 7.67
N ALA A 181 -11.74 -4.78 8.36
CA ALA A 181 -11.67 -4.79 9.81
C ALA A 181 -10.56 -3.83 10.28
N PRO A 182 -10.79 -3.04 11.36
CA PRO A 182 -9.79 -2.13 11.87
C PRO A 182 -8.53 -2.91 12.26
N ALA A 183 -7.37 -2.46 11.75
CA ALA A 183 -6.09 -3.01 12.16
C ALA A 183 -5.85 -2.73 13.65
N PRO A 184 -5.11 -3.61 14.36
CA PRO A 184 -4.70 -3.36 15.74
C PRO A 184 -3.95 -2.02 15.83
N VAL A 185 -4.23 -1.28 16.90
CA VAL A 185 -3.58 0.01 17.17
C VAL A 185 -2.09 -0.24 17.36
N PRO A 186 -1.20 0.44 16.61
CA PRO A 186 0.23 0.28 16.79
C PRO A 186 0.64 0.74 18.20
N THR A 187 1.62 0.04 18.78
CA THR A 187 2.24 0.41 20.05
C THR A 187 3.02 1.71 19.90
N VAL A 188 3.02 2.55 20.94
CA VAL A 188 3.80 3.80 20.95
C VAL A 188 5.29 3.46 20.86
N ASP A 189 5.95 3.99 19.83
CA ASP A 189 7.39 3.86 19.64
C ASP A 189 8.11 4.97 20.44
N GLU A 190 8.83 4.58 21.50
CA GLU A 190 9.54 5.52 22.38
C GLU A 190 10.61 6.32 21.61
N GLU A 191 11.29 5.69 20.66
CA GLU A 191 12.30 6.35 19.82
C GLU A 191 11.65 7.41 18.92
N ALA A 192 10.49 7.10 18.35
CA ALA A 192 9.73 8.08 17.56
C ALA A 192 9.28 9.27 18.40
N SER A 193 8.86 9.03 19.65
CA SER A 193 8.49 10.08 20.59
C SER A 193 9.70 10.96 20.96
N ASP A 194 10.89 10.38 21.11
CA ASP A 194 12.13 11.13 21.37
C ASP A 194 12.53 12.01 20.19
N ASP A 195 12.48 11.48 18.96
CA ASP A 195 12.76 12.24 17.72
C ASP A 195 11.84 13.45 17.56
N GLU A 196 10.54 13.27 17.81
CA GLU A 196 9.55 14.35 17.77
C GLU A 196 9.81 15.41 18.85
N ARG A 197 10.18 14.99 20.06
CA ARG A 197 10.55 15.93 21.14
C ARG A 197 11.78 16.76 20.76
N LEU A 198 12.80 16.11 20.20
CA LEU A 198 14.03 16.77 19.75
C LEU A 198 13.77 17.75 18.59
N LEU A 199 12.90 17.40 17.65
CA LEU A 199 12.43 18.31 16.61
C LEU A 199 11.78 19.55 17.22
N LEU A 200 10.79 19.37 18.09
CA LEU A 200 10.02 20.47 18.68
C LEU A 200 10.90 21.41 19.51
N ALA A 201 11.80 20.88 20.33
CA ALA A 201 12.77 21.68 21.09
C ALA A 201 13.69 22.49 20.15
N THR A 202 14.31 21.81 19.19
CA THR A 202 15.28 22.43 18.27
C THR A 202 14.64 23.49 17.38
N VAL A 203 13.40 23.27 16.92
CA VAL A 203 12.63 24.26 16.15
C VAL A 203 12.21 25.45 17.01
N THR A 204 11.85 25.22 18.28
CA THR A 204 11.51 26.32 19.19
C THR A 204 12.73 27.21 19.46
N ALA A 205 13.93 26.62 19.58
CA ALA A 205 15.18 27.35 19.72
C ALA A 205 15.65 28.04 18.42
N ASN A 206 15.40 27.43 17.26
CA ASN A 206 15.73 27.98 15.95
C ASN A 206 14.52 27.94 14.98
N PRO A 207 13.60 28.93 15.07
CA PRO A 207 12.37 28.92 14.28
C PRO A 207 12.57 29.06 12.76
N SER A 208 13.73 29.55 12.31
CA SER A 208 14.03 29.72 10.88
C SER A 208 14.02 28.41 10.07
N GLY A 209 14.17 27.26 10.74
CA GLY A 209 14.05 25.95 10.11
C GLY A 209 12.62 25.59 9.68
N ILE A 210 11.59 26.25 10.24
CA ILE A 210 10.18 25.97 9.89
C ILE A 210 9.94 26.21 8.39
N GLU A 211 10.54 27.25 7.81
CA GLU A 211 10.36 27.58 6.40
C GLU A 211 10.90 26.50 5.46
N GLN A 212 11.96 25.80 5.88
CA GLN A 212 12.64 24.75 5.11
C GLN A 212 11.90 23.41 5.20
N MET A 213 11.04 23.24 6.21
CA MET A 213 10.27 22.02 6.49
C MET A 213 8.78 22.16 6.17
N ARG A 214 8.40 22.98 5.18
CA ARG A 214 6.99 23.11 4.74
C ARG A 214 6.37 21.80 4.21
N TRP A 215 7.20 20.80 3.94
CA TRP A 215 6.79 19.44 3.60
C TRP A 215 6.40 18.60 4.83
N LEU A 216 6.66 19.04 6.07
CA LEU A 216 6.27 18.31 7.27
C LEU A 216 4.86 18.70 7.73
N THR A 217 4.01 17.73 7.97
CA THR A 217 2.62 17.91 8.36
C THR A 217 2.35 17.36 9.76
N PRO A 218 1.28 17.82 10.44
CA PRO A 218 0.91 17.26 11.75
C PRO A 218 0.59 15.75 11.70
N GLY A 219 0.17 15.22 10.54
CA GLY A 219 -0.11 13.80 10.37
C GLY A 219 1.16 12.92 10.30
N ASP A 220 2.35 13.52 10.25
CA ASP A 220 3.61 12.79 10.28
C ASP A 220 4.05 12.42 11.71
N PHE A 221 3.46 13.04 12.73
CA PHE A 221 3.75 12.79 14.14
C PHE A 221 2.91 11.64 14.68
N ALA A 222 3.56 10.68 15.34
CA ALA A 222 2.94 9.59 16.07
C ALA A 222 2.21 10.08 17.33
N HIS A 223 2.76 11.07 18.04
CA HIS A 223 2.14 11.57 19.28
C HIS A 223 1.19 12.75 19.00
N PRO A 224 -0.10 12.66 19.35
CA PRO A 224 -1.09 13.71 19.07
C PRO A 224 -0.73 15.08 19.67
N LEU A 225 -0.15 15.10 20.88
CA LEU A 225 0.34 16.35 21.48
C LEU A 225 1.44 16.99 20.64
N HIS A 226 2.42 16.21 20.15
CA HIS A 226 3.52 16.73 19.35
C HIS A 226 3.02 17.26 17.99
N ALA A 227 2.08 16.55 17.36
CA ALA A 227 1.37 17.03 16.18
C ALA A 227 0.72 18.40 16.43
N GLY A 228 0.04 18.56 17.57
CA GLY A 228 -0.57 19.82 17.98
C GLY A 228 0.45 20.93 18.24
N LEU A 229 1.58 20.62 18.87
CA LEU A 229 2.66 21.58 19.11
C LEU A 229 3.31 22.04 17.80
N TRP A 230 3.51 21.13 16.84
CA TRP A 230 3.93 21.49 15.48
C TRP A 230 2.96 22.45 14.79
N GLN A 231 1.65 22.22 14.95
CA GLN A 231 0.63 23.16 14.45
C GLN A 231 0.68 24.53 15.14
N CYS A 232 1.05 24.59 16.41
CA CYS A 232 1.24 25.85 17.13
C CYS A 232 2.45 26.62 16.57
N LEU A 233 3.61 25.96 16.49
CA LEU A 233 4.85 26.52 15.94
C LEU A 233 4.65 27.08 14.53
N THR A 234 4.11 26.27 13.62
CA THR A 234 3.85 26.70 12.23
C THR A 234 2.80 27.80 12.13
N ALA A 235 1.90 27.96 13.10
CA ALA A 235 0.91 29.03 13.10
C ALA A 235 1.43 30.35 13.71
N LEU A 236 2.35 30.28 14.67
CA LEU A 236 3.07 31.43 15.18
C LEU A 236 4.01 32.00 14.11
N ASP A 237 4.74 31.12 13.43
CA ASP A 237 5.64 31.46 12.32
C ASP A 237 4.88 32.17 11.18
N ARG A 238 3.77 31.58 10.71
CA ARG A 238 2.91 32.19 9.69
C ARG A 238 2.35 33.56 10.09
N ARG A 239 2.18 33.83 11.39
CA ARG A 239 1.72 35.12 11.92
C ARG A 239 2.85 36.11 12.17
N GLY A 240 4.11 35.69 12.04
CA GLY A 240 5.28 36.48 12.42
C GLY A 240 5.35 36.76 13.92
N THR A 241 4.69 35.93 14.74
CA THR A 241 4.78 36.05 16.21
C THR A 241 6.11 35.46 16.67
N PRO A 242 6.84 36.09 17.60
CA PRO A 242 8.05 35.50 18.17
C PRO A 242 7.75 34.11 18.72
N ILE A 243 8.64 33.16 18.41
CA ILE A 243 8.54 31.77 18.85
C ILE A 243 9.56 31.56 19.97
N ASP A 244 9.05 31.09 21.11
CA ASP A 244 9.78 30.65 22.29
C ASP A 244 8.89 29.65 23.07
N PRO A 245 9.41 28.92 24.08
CA PRO A 245 8.61 27.93 24.80
C PRO A 245 7.34 28.48 25.46
N VAL A 246 7.34 29.73 25.92
CA VAL A 246 6.20 30.37 26.59
C VAL A 246 5.12 30.75 25.57
N THR A 247 5.51 31.29 24.42
CA THR A 247 4.55 31.61 23.34
C THR A 247 3.91 30.36 22.75
N VAL A 248 4.67 29.26 22.62
CA VAL A 248 4.13 27.96 22.19
C VAL A 248 3.18 27.38 23.24
N LEU A 249 3.55 27.41 24.53
CA LEU A 249 2.67 26.99 25.64
C LEU A 249 1.34 27.75 25.63
N TRP A 250 1.39 29.07 25.44
CA TRP A 250 0.21 29.93 25.36
C TRP A 250 -0.71 29.53 24.20
N GLU A 251 -0.16 29.34 23.00
CA GLU A 251 -0.92 28.90 21.83
C GLU A 251 -1.50 27.48 22.03
N ALA A 252 -0.73 26.57 22.63
CA ALA A 252 -1.18 25.21 22.92
C ALA A 252 -2.36 25.18 23.89
N GLN A 253 -2.34 26.02 24.93
CA GLN A 253 -3.47 26.18 25.84
C GLN A 253 -4.73 26.69 25.12
N HIS A 254 -4.60 27.71 24.26
CA HIS A 254 -5.73 28.28 23.52
C HIS A 254 -6.37 27.30 22.54
N ARG A 255 -5.58 26.33 22.04
CA ARG A 255 -6.05 25.26 21.18
C ARG A 255 -6.60 24.04 21.94
N GLY A 256 -6.59 24.07 23.26
CA GLY A 256 -7.06 22.97 24.09
C GLY A 256 -6.19 21.71 24.00
N LEU A 257 -4.89 21.86 23.68
CA LEU A 257 -3.95 20.73 23.61
C LEU A 257 -3.53 20.22 24.99
N LEU A 258 -3.67 21.05 26.02
CA LEU A 258 -3.23 20.75 27.38
C LEU A 258 -4.42 20.28 28.21
N HIS A 259 -4.26 19.16 28.91
CA HIS A 259 -5.23 18.71 29.89
C HIS A 259 -5.29 19.72 31.06
N PRO A 260 -6.45 19.97 31.70
CA PRO A 260 -6.57 20.94 32.80
C PRO A 260 -5.63 20.76 34.00
N GLN A 261 -5.02 19.57 34.12
CA GLN A 261 -4.07 19.21 35.19
C GLN A 261 -2.62 19.07 34.69
N ALA A 262 -2.35 19.32 33.40
CA ALA A 262 -0.98 19.24 32.87
C ALA A 262 -0.10 20.30 33.53
N ASP A 263 1.07 19.92 34.03
CA ASP A 263 2.04 20.90 34.57
C ASP A 263 2.67 21.65 33.39
N PRO A 264 2.49 22.99 33.28
CA PRO A 264 3.10 23.77 32.21
C PRO A 264 4.63 23.65 32.15
N ARG A 265 5.28 23.31 33.28
CA ARG A 265 6.74 23.12 33.34
C ARG A 265 7.22 21.92 32.54
N GLU A 266 6.42 20.87 32.44
CA GLU A 266 6.78 19.68 31.65
C GLU A 266 6.87 20.06 30.16
N LEU A 267 5.90 20.84 29.66
CA LEU A 267 5.93 21.31 28.28
C LEU A 267 7.07 22.30 28.04
N LEU A 268 7.30 23.23 28.97
CA LEU A 268 8.44 24.14 28.86
C LEU A 268 9.77 23.39 28.83
N GLY A 269 9.90 22.33 29.64
CA GLY A 269 11.04 21.42 29.61
C GLY A 269 11.18 20.68 28.29
N LEU A 270 10.09 20.16 27.73
CA LEU A 270 10.04 19.48 26.44
C LEU A 270 10.50 20.39 25.29
N LEU A 271 10.09 21.66 25.30
CA LEU A 271 10.42 22.65 24.29
C LEU A 271 11.79 23.32 24.53
N SER A 272 12.48 22.97 25.61
CA SER A 272 13.78 23.55 25.96
C SER A 272 14.92 22.73 25.36
N GLY A 273 15.91 23.42 24.81
CA GLY A 273 17.13 22.82 24.25
C GLY A 273 17.22 22.95 22.74
N SER A 274 18.42 22.72 22.21
CA SER A 274 18.69 22.72 20.78
C SER A 274 19.72 21.64 20.49
N PHE A 275 19.37 20.71 19.61
CA PHE A 275 20.24 19.58 19.27
C PHE A 275 20.31 19.45 17.75
N GLY A 276 21.47 19.75 17.15
CA GLY A 276 21.65 19.63 15.70
C GLY A 276 20.79 20.60 14.89
N SER A 277 20.42 20.19 13.67
CA SER A 277 19.59 20.99 12.75
C SER A 277 18.12 20.56 12.84
N PRO A 278 17.17 21.51 12.80
CA PRO A 278 15.73 21.21 12.72
C PRO A 278 15.39 20.26 11.56
N GLU A 279 16.00 20.48 10.40
CA GLU A 279 15.75 19.73 9.17
C GLU A 279 16.09 18.24 9.34
N HIS A 280 17.19 17.93 10.02
CA HIS A 280 17.58 16.55 10.32
C HIS A 280 16.51 15.80 11.14
N TRP A 281 15.98 16.43 12.19
CA TRP A 281 14.91 15.82 12.99
C TRP A 281 13.60 15.74 12.22
N GLY A 282 13.31 16.75 11.39
CA GLY A 282 12.15 16.72 10.50
C GLY A 282 12.23 15.52 9.55
N GLU A 283 13.41 15.27 8.97
CA GLU A 283 13.66 14.14 8.07
C GLU A 283 13.40 12.82 8.79
N ARG A 284 13.86 12.67 10.04
CA ARG A 284 13.60 11.48 10.86
C ARG A 284 12.10 11.26 11.12
N VAL A 285 11.35 12.31 11.43
CA VAL A 285 9.90 12.24 11.67
C VAL A 285 9.17 11.80 10.40
N VAL A 286 9.44 12.41 9.24
CA VAL A 286 8.79 11.99 7.98
C VAL A 286 9.25 10.59 7.53
N GLN A 287 10.51 10.22 7.77
CA GLN A 287 11.02 8.87 7.51
C GLN A 287 10.19 7.83 8.29
N ARG A 288 9.98 8.07 9.60
CA ARG A 288 9.14 7.20 10.43
C ARG A 288 7.71 7.16 9.92
N SER A 289 7.14 8.31 9.56
CA SER A 289 5.79 8.39 8.97
C SER A 289 5.66 7.55 7.70
N VAL A 290 6.67 7.51 6.82
CA VAL A 290 6.64 6.63 5.63
C VAL A 290 6.54 5.17 6.03
N LEU A 291 7.36 4.73 6.99
CA LEU A 291 7.37 3.33 7.45
C LEU A 291 6.04 2.96 8.14
N THR A 292 5.51 3.85 8.98
CA THR A 292 4.21 3.66 9.64
C THR A 292 3.07 3.63 8.63
N ALA A 293 3.08 4.51 7.62
CA ALA A 293 2.06 4.52 6.57
C ALA A 293 2.12 3.25 5.70
N ALA A 294 3.32 2.75 5.41
CA ALA A 294 3.51 1.49 4.68
C ALA A 294 3.01 0.28 5.47
N ASP A 295 3.35 0.21 6.75
CA ASP A 295 2.89 -0.83 7.66
C ASP A 295 1.36 -0.82 7.81
N HIS A 296 0.76 0.36 7.99
CA HIS A 296 -0.70 0.51 8.04
C HIS A 296 -1.37 0.12 6.72
N ALA A 297 -0.84 0.54 5.57
CA ALA A 297 -1.35 0.18 4.27
C ALA A 297 -1.28 -1.33 4.04
N GLY A 298 -0.14 -1.95 4.37
CA GLY A 298 0.07 -3.39 4.27
C GLY A 298 -0.93 -4.18 5.12
N ARG A 299 -1.08 -3.87 6.41
CA ARG A 299 -2.05 -4.54 7.29
C ARG A 299 -3.50 -4.34 6.84
N THR A 300 -3.84 -3.18 6.30
CA THR A 300 -5.18 -2.92 5.77
C THR A 300 -5.46 -3.81 4.55
N ILE A 301 -4.47 -3.99 3.67
CA ILE A 301 -4.56 -4.88 2.51
C ILE A 301 -4.66 -6.33 2.96
N GLU A 302 -3.87 -6.75 3.95
CA GLU A 302 -3.94 -8.10 4.55
C GLU A 302 -5.35 -8.38 5.08
N ALA A 303 -5.95 -7.44 5.82
CA ALA A 303 -7.32 -7.58 6.32
C ALA A 303 -8.36 -7.74 5.19
N PHE A 304 -8.17 -7.10 4.04
CA PHE A 304 -9.01 -7.33 2.86
C PHE A 304 -8.81 -8.72 2.25
N THR A 305 -7.57 -9.20 2.20
CA THR A 305 -7.23 -10.51 1.64
C THR A 305 -7.62 -11.68 2.55
N ASP A 306 -7.60 -11.49 3.86
CA ASP A 306 -8.01 -12.49 4.84
C ASP A 306 -9.54 -12.65 4.90
N ASP A 307 -10.29 -11.60 4.55
CA ASP A 307 -11.73 -11.69 4.34
C ASP A 307 -12.05 -12.43 3.03
N ALA A 308 -12.32 -13.74 3.14
CA ALA A 308 -12.73 -14.60 2.04
C ALA A 308 -13.96 -14.09 1.27
N THR A 309 -14.78 -13.23 1.89
CA THR A 309 -15.97 -12.67 1.26
C THR A 309 -15.67 -11.46 0.37
N SER A 310 -14.47 -10.88 0.43
CA SER A 310 -14.04 -9.74 -0.41
C SER A 310 -13.95 -10.12 -1.88
N THR A 311 -14.64 -9.40 -2.77
CA THR A 311 -14.52 -9.63 -4.22
C THR A 311 -13.20 -9.05 -4.78
N PRO A 312 -12.69 -9.52 -5.94
CA PRO A 312 -11.51 -8.93 -6.56
C PRO A 312 -11.60 -7.41 -6.78
N TYR A 313 -12.79 -6.91 -7.13
CA TYR A 313 -13.03 -5.46 -7.24
C TYR A 313 -12.87 -4.74 -5.89
N GLN A 314 -13.40 -5.31 -4.80
CA GLN A 314 -13.26 -4.76 -3.45
C GLN A 314 -11.81 -4.77 -2.98
N LEU A 315 -11.04 -5.82 -3.32
CA LEU A 315 -9.59 -5.85 -3.07
C LEU A 315 -8.90 -4.67 -3.76
N VAL A 316 -9.19 -4.42 -5.05
CA VAL A 316 -8.58 -3.31 -5.80
C VAL A 316 -8.92 -1.96 -5.18
N VAL A 317 -10.21 -1.69 -4.91
CA VAL A 317 -10.64 -0.41 -4.34
C VAL A 317 -10.08 -0.20 -2.93
N GLY A 318 -10.12 -1.24 -2.10
CA GLY A 318 -9.58 -1.23 -0.75
C GLY A 318 -8.08 -0.96 -0.72
N SER A 319 -7.31 -1.68 -1.55
CA SER A 319 -5.85 -1.51 -1.63
C SER A 319 -5.44 -0.14 -2.16
N ARG A 320 -6.12 0.38 -3.20
CA ARG A 320 -5.83 1.74 -3.70
C ARG A 320 -6.08 2.80 -2.64
N ARG A 321 -7.14 2.64 -1.84
CA ARG A 321 -7.43 3.54 -0.72
C ARG A 321 -6.35 3.44 0.37
N ALA A 322 -5.95 2.23 0.74
CA ALA A 322 -4.91 1.99 1.73
C ALA A 322 -3.55 2.61 1.32
N LEU A 323 -3.22 2.56 0.03
CA LEU A 323 -1.97 3.11 -0.52
C LEU A 323 -1.99 4.64 -0.72
N ALA A 324 -3.15 5.29 -0.60
CA ALA A 324 -3.28 6.73 -0.84
C ALA A 324 -2.50 7.55 0.19
N ASP A 325 -2.58 7.18 1.47
CA ASP A 325 -1.87 7.87 2.55
C ASP A 325 -0.36 7.70 2.41
N LEU A 326 0.11 6.48 2.11
CA LEU A 326 1.52 6.21 1.82
C LEU A 326 2.02 7.03 0.63
N SER A 327 1.22 7.18 -0.44
CA SER A 327 1.58 7.98 -1.61
C SER A 327 1.71 9.47 -1.27
N ALA A 328 0.87 9.98 -0.37
CA ALA A 328 0.96 11.35 0.13
C ALA A 328 2.25 11.56 0.93
N VAL A 329 2.59 10.64 1.85
CA VAL A 329 3.82 10.74 2.68
C VAL A 329 5.07 10.57 1.81
N ARG A 330 5.07 9.64 0.85
CA ARG A 330 6.16 9.44 -0.13
C ARG A 330 6.51 10.74 -0.88
N THR A 331 5.51 11.53 -1.25
CA THR A 331 5.73 12.81 -1.94
C THR A 331 6.43 13.80 -1.03
N ARG A 332 6.05 13.86 0.24
CA ARG A 332 6.71 14.71 1.25
C ARG A 332 8.13 14.25 1.55
N TRP A 333 8.36 12.94 1.70
CA TRP A 333 9.69 12.34 1.84
C TRP A 333 10.64 12.72 0.70
N ARG A 334 10.16 12.65 -0.55
CA ARG A 334 10.95 13.09 -1.72
C ARG A 334 11.30 14.57 -1.65
N HIS A 335 10.40 15.43 -1.17
CA HIS A 335 10.71 16.85 -1.00
C HIS A 335 11.73 17.10 0.12
N ALA A 336 11.66 16.35 1.22
CA ALA A 336 12.61 16.46 2.33
C ALA A 336 14.03 16.05 1.91
N THR A 337 14.15 14.96 1.15
CA THR A 337 15.45 14.36 0.80
C THR A 337 16.02 14.81 -0.54
N SER A 338 15.24 15.51 -1.36
CA SER A 338 15.76 16.08 -2.60
C SER A 338 16.72 17.21 -2.26
N PRO A 339 17.96 17.19 -2.79
CA PRO A 339 18.86 18.31 -2.62
C PRO A 339 18.19 19.57 -3.18
N SER A 340 18.12 20.62 -2.36
CA SER A 340 17.66 21.93 -2.83
C SER A 340 18.43 22.26 -4.10
N PRO A 341 17.79 22.65 -5.21
CA PRO A 341 18.52 23.04 -6.40
C PRO A 341 19.46 24.16 -5.99
N GLN A 342 20.77 23.89 -6.01
CA GLN A 342 21.77 24.94 -5.87
C GLN A 342 21.38 26.01 -6.88
N PRO A 343 21.32 27.30 -6.49
CA PRO A 343 21.16 28.34 -7.48
C PRO A 343 22.32 28.15 -8.45
N ALA A 344 22.02 27.63 -9.65
CA ALA A 344 23.00 27.45 -10.69
C ALA A 344 23.74 28.77 -10.77
N ASP A 345 25.07 28.72 -10.58
CA ASP A 345 25.95 29.87 -10.64
C ASP A 345 25.42 30.76 -11.75
N ARG A 346 24.81 31.88 -11.33
CA ARG A 346 24.47 32.95 -12.25
C ARG A 346 25.82 33.48 -12.66
N THR A 347 26.41 32.83 -13.66
CA THR A 347 27.49 33.39 -14.46
C THR A 347 27.08 34.84 -14.70
N PRO A 348 27.91 35.81 -14.30
CA PRO A 348 27.55 37.21 -14.46
C PRO A 348 27.40 37.41 -15.95
N ARG A 349 26.15 37.47 -16.42
CA ARG A 349 25.85 37.74 -17.82
C ARG A 349 26.50 39.07 -18.08
N ALA A 350 27.61 39.05 -18.81
CA ALA A 350 28.39 40.21 -19.15
C ALA A 350 27.40 41.30 -19.57
N ARG A 351 27.50 42.45 -18.89
CA ARG A 351 26.73 43.64 -19.19
C ARG A 351 27.08 44.03 -20.62
N ALA A 352 26.37 43.46 -21.58
CA ALA A 352 26.40 43.90 -22.96
C ALA A 352 25.94 45.34 -22.92
N THR A 353 26.89 46.24 -23.12
CA THR A 353 26.68 47.64 -23.43
C THR A 353 25.62 47.69 -24.54
N ARG A 354 24.39 48.06 -24.17
CA ARG A 354 23.36 48.45 -25.13
C ARG A 354 23.91 49.65 -25.88
N ALA A 355 24.42 49.41 -27.08
CA ALA A 355 24.62 50.44 -28.09
C ALA A 355 23.29 51.18 -28.28
N ALA A 356 23.38 52.50 -28.36
CA ALA A 356 22.26 53.41 -28.47
C ALA A 356 21.35 53.05 -29.66
N GLY A 357 20.12 52.63 -29.34
CA GLY A 357 19.03 52.52 -30.31
C GLY A 357 18.26 53.82 -30.38
N VAL A 358 18.22 54.40 -31.58
CA VAL A 358 17.49 55.60 -32.03
C VAL A 358 16.05 55.69 -31.47
N PRO A 359 15.54 56.87 -31.08
CA PRO A 359 14.20 57.01 -30.51
C PRO A 359 13.14 56.78 -31.59
N ARG A 360 12.27 55.79 -31.39
CA ARG A 360 11.08 55.58 -32.24
C ARG A 360 9.87 56.25 -31.58
N ALA A 361 9.22 57.10 -32.37
CA ALA A 361 8.10 57.95 -31.99
C ALA A 361 6.93 57.19 -31.34
N GLY A 362 6.37 57.78 -30.28
CA GLY A 362 5.21 57.26 -29.57
C GLY A 362 3.90 57.46 -30.36
N PRO A 363 2.88 56.61 -30.12
CA PRO A 363 1.55 56.78 -30.70
C PRO A 363 0.76 57.92 -30.02
N PRO A 364 -0.21 58.54 -30.72
CA PRO A 364 -0.91 59.73 -30.22
C PRO A 364 -1.90 59.39 -29.11
N GLN A 365 -2.11 60.36 -28.22
CA GLN A 365 -3.11 60.32 -27.15
C GLN A 365 -4.52 60.45 -27.73
N THR A 366 -5.37 59.44 -27.51
CA THR A 366 -6.82 59.57 -27.73
C THR A 366 -7.41 60.41 -26.61
N THR A 367 -7.94 61.56 -26.98
CA THR A 367 -8.66 62.53 -26.15
C THR A 367 -10.00 61.93 -25.72
N ALA A 368 -10.30 61.94 -24.41
CA ALA A 368 -11.64 61.64 -23.90
C ALA A 368 -12.58 62.83 -24.15
N PRO A 369 -13.86 62.60 -24.52
CA PRO A 369 -14.80 63.69 -24.75
C PRO A 369 -15.32 64.28 -23.43
N SER A 370 -15.34 65.61 -23.37
CA SER A 370 -15.87 66.43 -22.28
C SER A 370 -17.37 66.23 -22.08
N ALA A 371 -17.79 66.07 -20.82
CA ALA A 371 -19.18 66.05 -20.42
C ALA A 371 -19.82 67.45 -20.62
N THR A 372 -20.81 67.52 -21.50
CA THR A 372 -21.64 68.71 -21.71
C THR A 372 -22.63 68.86 -20.56
N ARG A 373 -22.43 69.90 -19.74
CA ARG A 373 -23.37 70.35 -18.71
C ARG A 373 -24.43 71.23 -19.38
N SER A 374 -25.71 70.82 -19.33
CA SER A 374 -26.83 71.66 -19.75
C SER A 374 -27.11 72.76 -18.71
N PRO A 375 -27.50 73.98 -19.12
CA PRO A 375 -27.83 75.06 -18.20
C PRO A 375 -29.30 75.03 -17.80
N ARG A 376 -29.58 75.72 -16.68
CA ARG A 376 -30.87 76.34 -16.41
C ARG A 376 -30.73 77.83 -16.64
#